data_AF-A0A085ZGL7-F1
#
_entry.id   AF-A0A085ZGL7-F1
#
_cell.length_a   1.000
_cell.length_b   1.000
_cell.length_c   1.000
_cell.angle_alpha   90.00
_cell.angle_beta   90.00
_cell.angle_gamma   90.00
#
_symmetry.space_group_name_H-M   'P 1'
#
loop_
_entity.id
_entity.type
_entity.pdbx_description
1 polymer ?
#
loop_
_entity_poly.entity_id
_entity_poly.type
_entity_poly.pdbx_seq_one_letter_code
_entity_poly.pdbx_strand_id
1 'polypeptide(L)'
;MYKYTIFLSVSTIPLAVLGIFFAGGGHGNYFLLLLLFPFSLLGTLFNEGISFIFIIIGLLQLPIYGFLLDRFTVKKAFPIIIGIHIIFMIFLFLLKRDELF
;
A
#
# COMPACT_ATOMS: atom_id res chain seq x y z
N MET A 1 -8.72 -10.20 20.72
CA MET A 1 -9.68 -9.60 19.78
C MET A 1 -8.89 -8.95 18.66
N TYR A 2 -9.20 -9.23 17.40
CA TYR A 2 -8.44 -8.71 16.24
C TYR A 2 -8.97 -7.33 15.80
N LYS A 3 -8.82 -6.34 16.67
CA LYS A 3 -9.41 -5.01 16.47
C LYS A 3 -8.77 -4.30 15.27
N TYR A 4 -7.45 -4.29 15.20
CA TYR A 4 -6.72 -3.60 14.13
C TYR A 4 -6.83 -4.32 12.80
N THR A 5 -6.80 -5.66 12.78
CA THR A 5 -7.06 -6.46 11.57
C THR A 5 -8.41 -6.13 10.98
N ILE A 6 -9.49 -6.13 11.79
CA ILE A 6 -10.84 -5.85 11.28
C ILE A 6 -10.92 -4.43 10.74
N PHE A 7 -10.46 -3.44 11.52
CA PHE A 7 -10.51 -2.04 11.11
C PHE A 7 -9.77 -1.82 9.78
N LEU A 8 -8.51 -2.25 9.69
CA LEU A 8 -7.70 -2.04 8.49
C LEU A 8 -8.18 -2.87 7.29
N SER A 9 -8.72 -4.08 7.51
CA SER A 9 -9.31 -4.89 6.43
C SER A 9 -10.56 -4.20 5.85
N VAL A 10 -11.45 -3.70 6.70
CA VAL A 10 -12.65 -2.98 6.24
C VAL A 10 -12.26 -1.66 5.55
N SER A 11 -11.28 -0.94 6.07
CA SER A 11 -10.78 0.31 5.45
C SER A 11 -10.05 0.08 4.13
N THR A 12 -9.56 -1.12 3.84
CA THR A 12 -8.82 -1.43 2.61
C THR A 12 -9.66 -1.14 1.37
N ILE A 13 -10.92 -1.59 1.35
CA ILE A 13 -11.79 -1.45 0.19
C ILE A 13 -12.03 0.03 -0.18
N PRO A 14 -12.54 0.90 0.71
CA PRO A 14 -12.76 2.30 0.37
C PRO A 14 -11.47 3.04 0.05
N LEU A 15 -10.35 2.73 0.73
CA LEU A 15 -9.06 3.35 0.43
C LEU A 15 -8.53 2.93 -0.95
N ALA A 16 -8.71 1.68 -1.34
CA ALA A 16 -8.34 1.20 -2.67
C ALA A 16 -9.19 1.86 -3.77
N VAL A 17 -10.50 1.99 -3.55
CA VAL A 17 -11.40 2.71 -4.47
C VAL A 17 -10.95 4.16 -4.66
N LEU A 18 -10.64 4.85 -3.56
CA LEU A 18 -10.08 6.22 -3.63
C LEU A 18 -8.78 6.25 -4.41
N GLY A 19 -7.82 5.38 -4.09
CA GLY A 19 -6.54 5.32 -4.78
C GLY A 19 -6.68 5.09 -6.30
N ILE A 20 -7.55 4.15 -6.70
CA ILE A 20 -7.82 3.84 -8.12
C ILE A 20 -8.50 5.03 -8.82
N PHE A 21 -9.44 5.69 -8.15
CA PHE A 21 -10.13 6.86 -8.70
C PHE A 21 -9.14 7.99 -9.03
N PHE A 22 -8.20 8.29 -8.12
CA PHE A 22 -7.18 9.32 -8.35
C PHE A 22 -6.10 8.90 -9.36
N ALA A 23 -5.78 7.61 -9.42
CA ALA A 23 -4.88 7.06 -10.44
C ALA A 23 -5.47 7.12 -11.87
N GLY A 24 -6.76 7.51 -12.02
CA GLY A 24 -7.37 7.77 -13.33
C GLY A 24 -7.36 6.56 -14.27
N GLY A 25 -7.36 5.34 -13.71
CA GLY A 25 -7.35 4.09 -14.48
C GLY A 25 -6.10 3.85 -15.34
N GLY A 26 -4.98 4.53 -15.11
CA GLY A 26 -3.80 4.42 -15.99
C GLY A 26 -3.10 5.74 -16.28
N HIS A 27 -3.84 6.84 -16.19
CA HIS A 27 -3.43 8.15 -16.73
C HIS A 27 -3.45 9.27 -15.70
N GLY A 28 -3.81 8.96 -14.46
CA GLY A 28 -3.87 9.91 -13.36
C GLY A 28 -2.59 9.91 -12.53
N ASN A 29 -2.67 10.61 -11.40
CA ASN A 29 -1.57 10.72 -10.46
C ASN A 29 -1.65 9.56 -9.47
N TYR A 30 -0.61 8.71 -9.46
CA TYR A 30 -0.57 7.54 -8.58
C TYR A 30 -0.21 7.87 -7.13
N PHE A 31 -0.01 9.13 -6.77
CA PHE A 31 0.57 9.53 -5.48
C PHE A 31 -0.28 9.06 -4.32
N LEU A 32 -1.61 9.09 -4.47
CA LEU A 32 -2.51 8.55 -3.45
C LEU A 32 -2.38 7.02 -3.34
N LEU A 33 -2.18 6.32 -4.46
CA LEU A 33 -1.94 4.89 -4.47
C LEU A 33 -0.58 4.55 -3.85
N LEU A 34 0.46 5.37 -4.06
CA LEU A 34 1.76 5.24 -3.42
C LEU A 34 1.67 5.46 -1.91
N LEU A 35 0.98 6.51 -1.49
CA LEU A 35 0.80 6.86 -0.08
C LEU A 35 0.02 5.81 0.70
N LEU A 36 -1.00 5.23 0.07
CA LEU A 36 -1.86 4.26 0.75
C LEU A 36 -1.34 2.84 0.56
N PHE A 37 -0.88 2.47 -0.64
CA PHE A 37 -0.57 1.11 -1.10
C PHE A 37 0.76 1.01 -1.86
N PRO A 38 1.92 1.36 -1.26
CA PRO A 38 3.20 1.33 -1.95
C PRO A 38 3.54 -0.07 -2.49
N PHE A 39 3.16 -1.13 -1.78
CA PHE A 39 3.40 -2.51 -2.26
C PHE A 39 2.62 -2.88 -3.53
N SER A 40 1.51 -2.20 -3.83
CA SER A 40 0.82 -2.40 -5.11
C SER A 40 1.67 -1.95 -6.30
N LEU A 41 2.50 -0.92 -6.11
CA LEU A 41 3.32 -0.33 -7.17
C LEU A 41 4.64 -1.05 -7.40
N LEU A 42 5.03 -1.99 -6.53
CA LEU A 42 6.26 -2.78 -6.73
C LEU A 42 6.29 -3.55 -8.06
N GLY A 43 5.13 -3.91 -8.61
CA GLY A 43 5.04 -4.58 -9.91
C GLY A 43 5.60 -3.76 -11.08
N THR A 44 5.58 -2.44 -10.97
CA THR A 44 6.11 -1.51 -11.99
C THR A 44 7.64 -1.55 -12.10
N LEU A 45 8.33 -2.15 -11.13
CA LEU A 45 9.77 -2.37 -11.20
C LEU A 45 10.14 -3.52 -12.14
N PHE A 46 9.19 -4.43 -12.39
CA PHE A 46 9.43 -5.67 -13.15
C PHE A 46 8.66 -5.72 -14.47
N ASN A 47 7.61 -4.91 -14.61
CA ASN A 47 6.76 -4.85 -15.79
C ASN A 47 6.44 -3.38 -16.11
N GLU A 48 5.98 -3.11 -17.34
CA GLU A 48 5.55 -1.77 -17.78
C GLU A 48 4.29 -1.24 -17.07
N GLY A 49 3.71 -2.01 -16.15
CA GLY A 49 2.52 -1.61 -15.41
C GLY A 49 2.33 -2.35 -14.10
N ILE A 50 1.21 -2.05 -13.43
CA ILE A 50 0.85 -2.67 -12.15
C ILE A 50 0.35 -4.09 -12.42
N SER A 51 1.20 -5.08 -12.15
CA SER A 51 0.81 -6.48 -12.30
C SER A 51 -0.24 -6.91 -11.27
N PHE A 52 -1.17 -7.77 -11.70
CA PHE A 52 -2.29 -8.26 -10.88
C PHE A 52 -1.83 -8.89 -9.55
N ILE A 53 -0.69 -9.60 -9.54
CA ILE A 53 -0.13 -10.17 -8.31
C ILE A 53 0.19 -9.08 -7.27
N PHE A 54 0.70 -7.94 -7.70
CA PHE A 54 1.03 -6.83 -6.82
C PHE A 54 -0.20 -6.05 -6.38
N ILE A 55 -1.26 -6.00 -7.19
CA ILE A 55 -2.57 -5.51 -6.74
C ILE A 55 -3.05 -6.32 -5.52
N ILE A 56 -2.98 -7.65 -5.59
CA ILE A 56 -3.35 -8.53 -4.47
C ILE A 56 -2.47 -8.25 -3.25
N ILE A 57 -1.15 -8.15 -3.44
CA ILE A 57 -0.21 -7.84 -2.34
C ILE A 57 -0.55 -6.48 -1.70
N GLY A 58 -0.86 -5.47 -2.52
CA GLY A 58 -1.30 -4.16 -2.05
C GLY A 58 -2.58 -4.25 -1.22
N LEU A 59 -3.60 -4.97 -1.69
CA LEU A 59 -4.85 -5.16 -0.95
C LEU A 59 -4.64 -5.92 0.36
N LEU A 60 -3.70 -6.88 0.41
CA LEU A 60 -3.39 -7.62 1.62
C LEU A 60 -2.56 -6.83 2.63
N GLN A 61 -1.89 -5.73 2.24
CA GLN A 61 -0.97 -5.03 3.13
C GLN A 61 -1.64 -4.55 4.43
N LEU A 62 -2.84 -3.97 4.34
CA LEU A 62 -3.51 -3.32 5.48
C LEU A 62 -4.08 -4.39 6.43
N PRO A 63 -4.71 -5.48 5.95
CA PRO A 63 -4.99 -6.66 6.77
C PRO A 63 -3.75 -7.20 7.47
N ILE A 64 -2.61 -7.31 6.76
CA ILE A 64 -1.35 -7.79 7.33
C ILE A 64 -0.85 -6.83 8.43
N TYR A 65 -0.86 -5.52 8.19
CA TYR A 65 -0.49 -4.53 9.21
C TYR A 65 -1.38 -4.66 10.45
N GLY A 66 -2.69 -4.79 10.26
CA GLY A 66 -3.64 -4.96 11.37
C GLY A 66 -3.38 -6.24 12.15
N PHE A 67 -3.12 -7.35 11.45
CA PHE A 67 -2.75 -8.62 12.07
C PHE A 67 -1.46 -8.50 12.90
N LEU A 68 -0.43 -7.84 12.36
CA LEU A 68 0.81 -7.60 13.09
C LEU A 68 0.59 -6.71 14.32
N LEU A 69 -0.26 -5.68 14.23
CA LEU A 69 -0.61 -4.80 15.36
C LEU A 69 -1.46 -5.48 16.45
N ASP A 70 -2.26 -6.49 16.10
CA ASP A 70 -3.02 -7.29 17.06
C ASP A 70 -2.18 -8.43 17.65
N ARG A 71 -1.30 -9.05 16.84
CA ARG A 71 -0.46 -10.18 17.27
C ARG A 71 0.70 -9.72 18.16
N PHE A 72 1.24 -8.55 17.89
CA PHE A 72 2.29 -7.91 18.67
C PHE A 72 1.74 -6.68 19.37
N THR A 73 2.47 -6.11 20.34
CA THR A 73 2.06 -4.82 20.93
C THR A 73 2.22 -3.71 19.90
N VAL A 74 1.25 -2.79 19.81
CA VAL A 74 1.32 -1.60 18.93
C VAL A 74 2.66 -0.88 19.04
N LYS A 75 3.18 -0.68 20.27
CA LYS A 75 4.49 -0.02 20.52
C LYS A 75 5.68 -0.68 19.81
N LYS A 76 5.61 -1.99 19.55
CA LYS A 76 6.68 -2.76 18.88
C LYS A 76 6.44 -2.85 17.37
N ALA A 77 5.22 -3.17 16.96
CA ALA A 77 4.91 -3.42 15.55
C ALA A 77 4.75 -2.13 14.73
N PHE A 78 4.11 -1.09 15.29
CA PHE A 78 3.84 0.16 14.59
C PHE A 78 5.08 0.83 13.98
N PRO A 79 6.18 1.06 14.72
CA PRO A 79 7.37 1.71 14.14
C PRO A 79 8.01 0.90 13.01
N ILE A 80 7.95 -0.43 13.09
CA ILE A 80 8.48 -1.32 12.05
C ILE A 80 7.61 -1.26 10.80
N ILE A 81 6.29 -1.37 10.97
CA ILE A 81 5.33 -1.30 9.85
C ILE A 81 5.45 0.03 9.13
N ILE A 82 5.41 1.15 9.86
CA ILE A 82 5.49 2.48 9.23
C ILE A 82 6.87 2.74 8.62
N GLY A 83 7.95 2.24 9.25
CA GLY A 83 9.30 2.33 8.71
C GLY A 83 9.42 1.60 7.37
N ILE A 84 8.97 0.35 7.29
CA ILE A 84 8.95 -0.42 6.03
C ILE A 84 8.08 0.31 4.99
N HIS A 85 6.87 0.73 5.37
CA HIS A 85 5.95 1.41 4.47
C HIS A 85 6.57 2.67 3.85
N ILE A 86 7.15 3.55 4.68
CA ILE A 86 7.82 4.78 4.23
C ILE A 86 9.04 4.48 3.37
N ILE A 87 9.86 3.49 3.74
CA ILE A 87 11.02 3.07 2.93
C ILE A 87 10.57 2.69 1.53
N PHE A 88 9.52 1.87 1.40
CA PHE A 88 9.00 1.48 0.08
C PHE A 88 8.35 2.65 -0.66
N MET A 89 7.64 3.55 0.04
CA MET A 89 7.12 4.76 -0.58
C MET A 89 8.23 5.62 -1.19
N ILE A 90 9.28 5.91 -0.42
CA ILE A 90 10.41 6.73 -0.86
C ILE A 90 11.15 6.02 -2.00
N PHE A 91 11.42 4.73 -1.84
CA PHE A 91 12.10 3.93 -2.85
C PHE A 91 11.37 3.96 -4.19
N LEU A 92 10.06 3.71 -4.18
CA LEU A 92 9.24 3.76 -5.39
C LEU A 92 9.11 5.18 -5.95
N PHE A 93 8.96 6.18 -5.09
CA PHE A 93 8.92 7.57 -5.53
C PHE A 93 10.21 7.95 -6.26
N LEU A 94 11.37 7.62 -5.71
CA LEU A 94 12.66 7.95 -6.33
C LEU A 94 12.89 7.24 -7.66
N LEU A 95 12.46 5.97 -7.78
CA LEU A 95 12.71 5.17 -8.98
C LEU A 95 11.68 5.36 -10.09
N LYS A 96 10.44 5.69 -9.73
CA LYS A 96 9.31 5.70 -10.66
C LYS A 96 8.60 7.04 -10.73
N ARG A 97 9.26 8.11 -10.29
CA ARG A 97 8.65 9.44 -10.25
C ARG A 97 8.08 9.85 -11.60
N ASP A 98 8.94 9.83 -12.60
CA ASP A 98 8.67 10.41 -13.92
C ASP A 98 7.70 9.53 -14.76
N GLU A 99 7.42 8.30 -14.33
CA GLU A 99 6.46 7.39 -14.96
C GLU A 99 5.06 7.46 -14.31
N LEU A 100 4.99 7.77 -13.00
CA LEU A 100 3.78 7.61 -12.19
C LEU A 100 3.18 8.92 -11.64
N PHE A 101 3.94 10.03 -11.63
CA PHE A 101 3.49 11.31 -11.05
C PHE A 101 3.94 12.52 -11.88
#